data_AF-A4AD40-F1
#
_entry.id   AF-A4AD40-F1
#
_cell.length_a   1.000
_cell.length_b   1.000
_cell.length_c   1.000
_cell.angle_alpha   90.00
_cell.angle_beta   90.00
_cell.angle_gamma   90.00
#
_symmetry.space_group_name_H-M   'P 1'
#
loop_
_entity.id
_entity.type
_entity.pdbx_description
1 polymer ?
#
loop_
_entity_poly.entity_id
_entity_poly.type
_entity_poly.pdbx_seq_one_letter_code
_entity_poly.pdbx_strand_id
1 'polypeptide(L)'
;MSKENHAFEVVYVDPWVKRHGAAVPRGALLVCVYSLNLGVASVNEALYVRQLGDHAELWLAHPDALDFEPASPATLPVSCRQGLTVRALCSTNTDDVAQNLFITLVRSRWGHAWPGRLYLAGVFSEQVYEETVAGLEREGDAMAIQASAKETSVVRAARELRLQPEPTGTAPTAWRARCPETNHSLYISTASNSFGCGYCRRKGGEDELRTFVDERRGRGRASEDAGKGCEGETP
;
A
#
# COMPACT_ATOMS: atom_id res chain seq x y z
N MET A 1 3.44 -32.40 27.91
CA MET A 1 3.42 -32.12 26.46
C MET A 1 3.16 -30.63 26.31
N SER A 2 4.21 -29.83 26.11
CA SER A 2 4.06 -28.39 25.89
C SER A 2 3.31 -28.18 24.58
N LYS A 3 2.15 -27.53 24.64
CA LYS A 3 1.53 -26.97 23.44
C LYS A 3 2.45 -25.84 23.00
N GLU A 4 3.24 -26.08 21.95
CA GLU A 4 3.88 -24.99 21.23
C GLU A 4 2.75 -24.06 20.76
N ASN A 5 2.74 -22.87 21.32
CA ASN A 5 1.84 -21.80 20.91
C ASN A 5 2.41 -21.32 19.58
N HIS A 6 2.04 -21.96 18.47
CA HIS A 6 2.53 -21.54 17.15
C HIS A 6 1.96 -20.15 16.85
N ALA A 7 2.79 -19.15 17.10
CA ALA A 7 2.53 -17.76 16.79
C ALA A 7 2.25 -17.61 15.29
N PHE A 8 1.37 -16.67 14.95
CA PHE A 8 1.16 -16.27 13.56
C PHE A 8 2.46 -15.69 12.99
N GLU A 9 3.08 -16.39 12.04
CA GLU A 9 4.34 -15.97 11.42
C GLU A 9 4.17 -15.89 9.90
N VAL A 10 4.35 -14.69 9.34
CA VAL A 10 4.24 -14.47 7.90
C VAL A 10 5.47 -15.03 7.19
N VAL A 11 5.28 -16.00 6.29
CA VAL A 11 6.37 -16.65 5.53
C VAL A 11 6.42 -16.19 4.07
N TYR A 12 5.33 -15.61 3.55
CA TYR A 12 5.26 -15.15 2.17
C TYR A 12 4.24 -14.02 2.02
N VAL A 13 4.59 -13.01 1.22
CA VAL A 13 3.70 -11.93 0.79
C VAL A 13 3.97 -11.56 -0.66
N ASP A 14 2.95 -11.63 -1.51
CA ASP A 14 2.90 -11.08 -2.87
C ASP A 14 1.58 -10.30 -3.03
N PRO A 15 1.57 -8.99 -2.66
CA PRO A 15 0.34 -8.22 -2.58
C PRO A 15 -0.27 -7.93 -3.94
N TRP A 16 0.47 -8.17 -5.03
CA TRP A 16 0.05 -7.85 -6.39
C TRP A 16 -0.06 -9.10 -7.26
N VAL A 17 0.12 -10.27 -6.65
CA VAL A 17 0.11 -11.58 -7.32
C VAL A 17 0.98 -11.54 -8.58
N LYS A 18 2.19 -10.98 -8.50
CA LYS A 18 3.10 -10.85 -9.65
C LYS A 18 3.41 -12.21 -10.30
N ARG A 19 3.31 -13.28 -9.51
CA ARG A 19 3.33 -14.67 -9.99
C ARG A 19 1.91 -15.12 -10.33
N HIS A 20 1.40 -14.66 -11.47
CA HIS A 20 0.10 -15.09 -11.99
C HIS A 20 0.08 -16.57 -12.39
N GLY A 21 -1.10 -17.18 -12.39
CA GLY A 21 -1.35 -18.45 -13.10
C GLY A 21 -1.74 -19.64 -12.21
N ALA A 22 -1.69 -19.49 -10.89
CA ALA A 22 -2.22 -20.49 -9.97
C ALA A 22 -3.69 -20.19 -9.67
N ALA A 23 -4.57 -21.16 -9.93
CA ALA A 23 -5.98 -21.03 -9.59
C ALA A 23 -6.21 -21.04 -8.08
N VAL A 24 -7.24 -20.33 -7.62
CA VAL A 24 -7.72 -20.46 -6.23
C VAL A 24 -7.97 -21.95 -5.94
N PRO A 25 -7.36 -22.52 -4.90
CA PRO A 25 -7.47 -23.94 -4.66
C PRO A 25 -8.89 -24.38 -4.31
N ARG A 26 -9.25 -25.60 -4.72
CA ARG A 26 -10.50 -26.23 -4.29
C ARG A 26 -10.52 -26.34 -2.77
N GLY A 27 -11.67 -26.01 -2.17
CA GLY A 27 -11.88 -26.03 -0.72
C GLY A 27 -11.37 -24.79 0.02
N ALA A 28 -10.82 -23.79 -0.69
CA ALA A 28 -10.62 -22.48 -0.09
C ALA A 28 -11.98 -21.81 0.21
N LEU A 29 -12.09 -21.19 1.38
CA LEU A 29 -13.31 -20.51 1.83
C LEU A 29 -13.22 -19.04 1.42
N LEU A 30 -14.30 -18.49 0.87
CA LEU A 30 -14.37 -17.06 0.57
C LEU A 30 -14.29 -16.26 1.87
N VAL A 31 -13.32 -15.36 1.96
CA VAL A 31 -13.20 -14.40 3.05
C VAL A 31 -14.17 -13.25 2.83
N CYS A 32 -14.06 -12.56 1.69
CA CYS A 32 -14.95 -11.50 1.28
C CYS A 32 -14.70 -11.10 -0.20
N VAL A 33 -15.61 -10.30 -0.75
CA VAL A 33 -15.39 -9.54 -1.99
C VAL A 33 -15.55 -8.05 -1.69
N TYR A 34 -14.58 -7.23 -2.06
CA TYR A 34 -14.57 -5.80 -1.77
C TYR A 34 -13.98 -4.99 -2.93
N SER A 35 -14.22 -3.68 -2.94
CA SER A 35 -13.55 -2.77 -3.85
C SER A 35 -12.17 -2.41 -3.31
N LEU A 36 -11.12 -2.59 -4.10
CA LEU A 36 -9.78 -2.09 -3.80
C LEU A 36 -9.57 -0.74 -4.50
N ASN A 37 -9.37 0.32 -3.72
CA ASN A 37 -9.09 1.66 -4.23
C ASN A 37 -7.60 1.80 -4.56
N LEU A 38 -7.29 2.16 -5.81
CA LEU A 38 -5.93 2.38 -6.34
C LEU A 38 -5.62 3.87 -6.53
N GLY A 39 -6.33 4.73 -5.80
CA GLY A 39 -6.23 6.20 -5.89
C GLY A 39 -7.01 6.81 -7.05
N VAL A 40 -6.74 6.37 -8.29
CA VAL A 40 -7.39 6.90 -9.52
C VAL A 40 -8.41 5.96 -10.14
N ALA A 41 -8.46 4.72 -9.65
CA ALA A 41 -9.38 3.69 -10.10
C ALA A 41 -9.73 2.78 -8.91
N SER A 42 -10.75 1.96 -9.08
CA SER A 42 -11.04 0.85 -8.19
C SER A 42 -11.11 -0.44 -9.00
N VAL A 43 -10.73 -1.54 -8.35
CA VAL A 43 -10.91 -2.89 -8.89
C VAL A 43 -11.63 -3.73 -7.84
N ASN A 44 -12.34 -4.74 -8.29
CA ASN A 44 -12.95 -5.68 -7.36
C ASN A 44 -11.96 -6.78 -7.01
N GLU A 45 -11.98 -7.21 -5.77
CA GLU A 45 -11.09 -8.25 -5.27
C GLU A 45 -11.87 -9.25 -4.42
N ALA A 46 -11.76 -10.52 -4.77
CA ALA A 46 -12.26 -11.64 -4.00
C ALA A 46 -11.08 -12.30 -3.27
N LEU A 47 -11.23 -12.50 -1.97
CA LEU A 47 -10.24 -13.13 -1.12
C LEU A 47 -10.72 -14.48 -0.64
N TYR A 48 -9.82 -15.45 -0.60
CA TYR A 48 -10.10 -16.81 -0.15
C TYR A 48 -9.04 -17.27 0.83
N VAL A 49 -9.46 -17.93 1.91
CA VAL A 49 -8.57 -18.52 2.90
C VAL A 49 -8.54 -20.04 2.77
N ARG A 50 -7.36 -20.62 2.90
CA ARG A 50 -7.18 -22.07 2.98
C ARG A 50 -6.24 -22.40 4.13
N GLN A 51 -6.67 -23.26 5.04
CA GLN A 51 -5.84 -23.77 6.12
C GLN A 51 -5.32 -25.18 5.79
N LEU A 52 -4.03 -25.39 6.01
CA LEU A 52 -3.28 -26.58 5.63
C LEU A 52 -2.41 -27.03 6.79
N GLY A 53 -3.02 -27.68 7.79
CA GLY A 53 -2.30 -28.18 8.95
C GLY A 53 -1.66 -27.06 9.78
N ASP A 54 -0.37 -26.82 9.57
CA ASP A 54 0.47 -25.87 10.29
C ASP A 54 0.55 -24.47 9.67
N HIS A 55 -0.03 -24.27 8.50
CA HIS A 55 -0.03 -22.98 7.83
C HIS A 55 -1.38 -22.65 7.21
N ALA A 56 -1.55 -21.38 6.90
CA ALA A 56 -2.69 -20.87 6.16
C ALA A 56 -2.25 -19.95 5.03
N GLU A 57 -3.12 -19.86 4.04
CA GLU A 57 -2.90 -19.15 2.81
C GLU A 57 -4.09 -18.24 2.52
N LEU A 58 -3.77 -17.01 2.12
CA LEU A 58 -4.71 -16.08 1.53
C LEU A 58 -4.48 -16.03 0.03
N TRP A 59 -5.54 -16.28 -0.71
CA TRP A 59 -5.60 -16.29 -2.15
C TRP A 59 -6.45 -15.13 -2.63
N LEU A 60 -6.06 -14.57 -3.75
CA LEU A 60 -6.70 -13.44 -4.37
C LEU A 60 -7.20 -13.83 -5.76
N ALA A 61 -8.36 -13.30 -6.14
CA ALA A 61 -8.84 -13.29 -7.51
C ALA A 61 -9.55 -11.97 -7.85
N HIS A 62 -9.43 -11.52 -9.09
CA HIS A 62 -10.20 -10.36 -9.59
C HIS A 62 -11.41 -10.84 -10.39
N PRO A 63 -12.66 -10.64 -9.90
CA PRO A 63 -13.86 -10.99 -10.67
C PRO A 63 -14.03 -10.06 -11.89
N ASP A 64 -14.47 -10.63 -13.02
CA ASP A 64 -14.66 -9.89 -14.29
C ASP A 64 -15.88 -8.95 -14.25
N ALA A 65 -16.91 -9.31 -13.48
CA ALA A 65 -18.11 -8.50 -13.26
C ALA A 65 -18.68 -8.75 -11.85
N LEU A 66 -19.42 -7.77 -11.33
CA LEU A 66 -20.17 -7.87 -10.06
C LEU A 66 -21.61 -8.35 -10.27
N ASP A 67 -21.87 -9.16 -11.31
CA ASP A 67 -23.15 -9.81 -11.49
C ASP A 67 -23.26 -10.96 -10.48
N PHE A 68 -23.54 -10.60 -9.23
CA PHE A 68 -23.70 -11.53 -8.13
C PHE A 68 -25.10 -12.15 -8.18
N GLU A 69 -25.23 -13.32 -8.79
CA GLU A 69 -26.27 -14.28 -8.38
C GLU A 69 -25.74 -15.00 -7.11
N PRO A 70 -26.38 -14.82 -5.94
CA PRO A 70 -25.78 -15.08 -4.63
C PRO A 70 -25.67 -16.58 -4.25
N ALA A 71 -25.61 -17.50 -5.21
CA ALA A 71 -25.81 -18.92 -4.92
C ALA A 71 -24.55 -19.68 -4.47
N SER A 72 -23.32 -19.24 -4.77
CA SER A 72 -22.13 -19.91 -4.22
C SER A 72 -20.82 -19.11 -4.38
N PRO A 73 -19.97 -19.04 -3.34
CA PRO A 73 -18.60 -18.53 -3.45
C PRO A 73 -17.71 -19.26 -4.47
N ALA A 74 -18.11 -20.47 -4.88
CA ALA A 74 -17.41 -21.31 -5.85
C ALA A 74 -17.71 -20.96 -7.32
N THR A 75 -18.65 -20.04 -7.59
CA THR A 75 -19.15 -19.74 -8.94
C THR A 75 -18.83 -18.32 -9.42
N LEU A 76 -17.99 -17.56 -8.70
CA LEU A 76 -17.60 -16.23 -9.16
C LEU A 76 -16.84 -16.33 -10.49
N PRO A 77 -17.27 -15.64 -11.56
CA PRO A 77 -16.52 -15.54 -12.79
C PRO A 77 -15.25 -14.72 -12.51
N VAL A 78 -14.15 -15.42 -12.27
CA VAL A 78 -12.84 -14.82 -11.97
C VAL A 78 -12.03 -14.65 -13.25
N SER A 79 -11.43 -13.47 -13.40
CA SER A 79 -10.48 -13.19 -14.45
C SER A 79 -9.24 -14.10 -14.35
N CYS A 80 -8.38 -14.06 -15.37
CA CYS A 80 -7.09 -14.78 -15.36
C CYS A 80 -6.12 -14.32 -14.25
N ARG A 81 -6.41 -13.23 -13.52
CA ARG A 81 -5.54 -12.71 -12.45
C ARG A 81 -5.98 -13.24 -11.09
N GLN A 82 -5.39 -14.37 -10.74
CA GLN A 82 -5.54 -15.02 -9.45
C GLN A 82 -4.21 -15.62 -8.98
N GLY A 83 -4.09 -15.80 -7.66
CA GLY A 83 -2.94 -16.46 -7.06
C GLY A 83 -2.78 -16.23 -5.56
N LEU A 84 -1.77 -16.87 -4.99
CA LEU A 84 -1.41 -16.78 -3.59
C LEU A 84 -0.87 -15.39 -3.27
N THR A 85 -1.40 -14.74 -2.24
CA THR A 85 -0.97 -13.39 -1.84
C THR A 85 -0.33 -13.34 -0.46
N VAL A 86 -0.78 -14.13 0.50
CA VAL A 86 -0.15 -14.21 1.83
C VAL A 86 -0.09 -15.68 2.27
N ARG A 87 1.02 -16.09 2.89
CA ARG A 87 1.09 -17.35 3.62
C ARG A 87 1.68 -17.08 5.00
N ALA A 88 1.12 -17.74 6.01
CA ALA A 88 1.61 -17.68 7.38
C ALA A 88 1.57 -19.06 8.05
N LEU A 89 2.52 -19.34 8.95
CA LEU A 89 2.41 -20.42 9.92
C LEU A 89 1.37 -20.03 10.98
N CYS A 90 0.47 -20.93 11.36
CA CYS A 90 -0.56 -20.64 12.36
C CYS A 90 -1.20 -21.91 12.96
N SER A 91 -1.57 -21.85 14.24
CA SER A 91 -2.38 -22.88 14.92
C SER A 91 -3.77 -22.40 15.35
N THR A 92 -4.22 -21.24 14.88
CA THR A 92 -5.48 -20.60 15.29
C THR A 92 -6.65 -21.02 14.39
N ASN A 93 -7.88 -20.68 14.81
CA ASN A 93 -9.10 -20.94 14.03
C ASN A 93 -9.13 -20.12 12.73
N THR A 94 -9.94 -20.55 11.77
CA THR A 94 -10.00 -19.97 10.41
C THR A 94 -10.31 -18.47 10.39
N ASP A 95 -11.17 -17.98 11.28
CA ASP A 95 -11.64 -16.60 11.26
C ASP A 95 -10.52 -15.64 11.68
N ASP A 96 -9.85 -15.96 12.80
CA ASP A 96 -8.68 -15.21 13.29
C ASP A 96 -7.53 -15.24 12.26
N VAL A 97 -7.33 -16.39 11.62
CA VAL A 97 -6.32 -16.55 10.57
C VAL A 97 -6.65 -15.69 9.35
N ALA A 98 -7.89 -15.72 8.88
CA ALA A 98 -8.34 -14.92 7.74
C ALA A 98 -8.17 -13.42 8.02
N GLN A 99 -8.51 -12.97 9.24
CA GLN A 99 -8.35 -11.58 9.65
C GLN A 99 -6.89 -11.15 9.67
N ASN A 100 -6.00 -11.96 10.26
CA ASN A 100 -4.56 -11.66 10.32
C ASN A 100 -3.90 -11.66 8.93
N LEU A 101 -4.29 -12.58 8.05
CA LEU A 101 -3.81 -12.61 6.67
C LEU A 101 -4.30 -11.39 5.88
N PHE A 102 -5.57 -10.99 6.05
CA PHE A 102 -6.13 -9.79 5.43
C PHE A 102 -5.41 -8.52 5.92
N ILE A 103 -5.22 -8.37 7.23
CA ILE A 103 -4.45 -7.26 7.81
C ILE A 103 -3.03 -7.21 7.21
N THR A 104 -2.38 -8.37 7.09
CA THR A 104 -1.05 -8.48 6.48
C THR A 104 -1.06 -8.00 5.02
N LEU A 105 -2.06 -8.42 4.24
CA LEU A 105 -2.25 -7.97 2.86
C LEU A 105 -2.43 -6.45 2.79
N VAL A 106 -3.34 -5.88 3.58
CA VAL A 106 -3.60 -4.43 3.57
C VAL A 106 -2.35 -3.64 3.97
N ARG A 107 -1.65 -4.04 5.04
CA ARG A 107 -0.40 -3.40 5.46
C ARG A 107 0.67 -3.45 4.37
N SER A 108 0.78 -4.56 3.63
CA SER A 108 1.75 -4.68 2.53
C SER A 108 1.42 -3.83 1.30
N ARG A 109 0.18 -3.32 1.20
CA ARG A 109 -0.29 -2.40 0.16
C ARG A 109 -0.41 -0.95 0.62
N TRP A 110 -0.12 -0.67 1.89
CA TRP A 110 -0.36 0.64 2.50
C TRP A 110 0.35 1.75 1.72
N GLY A 111 -0.40 2.79 1.36
CA GLY A 111 0.09 3.92 0.58
C GLY A 111 0.00 3.74 -0.93
N HIS A 112 -0.38 2.54 -1.40
CA HIS A 112 -0.60 2.24 -2.81
C HIS A 112 -2.06 1.85 -3.11
N ALA A 113 -2.67 1.08 -2.21
CA ALA A 113 -4.07 0.71 -2.32
C ALA A 113 -4.73 0.64 -0.94
N TRP A 114 -6.04 0.85 -0.91
CA TRP A 114 -6.84 0.80 0.33
C TRP A 114 -8.13 0.01 0.11
N PRO A 115 -8.54 -0.85 1.06
CA PRO A 115 -9.86 -1.47 1.03
C PRO A 115 -10.97 -0.42 1.03
N GLY A 116 -11.96 -0.61 0.17
CA GLY A 116 -13.14 0.25 0.06
C GLY A 116 -14.40 -0.46 0.54
N ARG A 117 -15.46 -0.40 -0.26
CA ARG A 117 -16.76 -1.01 0.07
C ARG A 117 -16.69 -2.54 0.03
N LEU A 118 -17.33 -3.19 0.99
CA LEU A 118 -17.65 -4.62 0.95
C LEU A 118 -18.82 -4.86 -0.03
N TYR A 119 -18.68 -5.85 -0.91
CA TYR A 119 -19.73 -6.29 -1.83
C TYR A 119 -20.35 -7.61 -1.39
N LEU A 120 -19.53 -8.56 -0.95
CA LEU A 120 -19.99 -9.88 -0.55
C LEU A 120 -19.25 -10.35 0.71
N ALA A 121 -20.04 -10.73 1.71
CA ALA A 121 -19.56 -11.35 2.93
C ALA A 121 -19.18 -12.83 2.70
N GLY A 122 -18.29 -13.34 3.53
CA GLY A 122 -17.83 -14.73 3.52
C GLY A 122 -17.51 -15.16 4.93
N VAL A 123 -16.27 -15.61 5.18
CA VAL A 123 -15.73 -15.76 6.54
C VAL A 123 -15.82 -14.42 7.29
N PHE A 124 -15.63 -13.29 6.59
CA PHE A 124 -15.92 -11.99 7.18
C PHE A 124 -17.41 -11.70 7.09
N SER A 125 -18.00 -11.36 8.23
CA SER A 125 -19.23 -10.56 8.27
C SER A 125 -18.93 -9.12 7.84
N GLU A 126 -19.98 -8.37 7.51
CA GLU A 126 -19.86 -6.92 7.24
C GLU A 126 -19.24 -6.18 8.43
N GLN A 127 -19.71 -6.47 9.65
CA GLN A 127 -19.15 -5.91 10.87
C GLN A 127 -17.65 -6.22 11.04
N VAL A 128 -17.23 -7.47 10.85
CA VAL A 128 -15.81 -7.85 10.98
C VAL A 128 -14.95 -7.11 9.95
N TYR A 129 -15.42 -7.00 8.71
CA TYR A 129 -14.71 -6.24 7.67
C TYR A 129 -14.56 -4.76 8.06
N GLU A 130 -15.65 -4.11 8.43
CA GLU A 130 -15.67 -2.68 8.78
C GLU A 130 -14.80 -2.39 10.01
N GLU A 131 -14.92 -3.20 11.06
CA GLU A 131 -14.12 -3.04 12.28
C GLU A 131 -12.62 -3.24 12.00
N THR A 132 -12.28 -4.19 11.13
CA THR A 132 -10.89 -4.45 10.72
C THR A 132 -10.30 -3.28 9.94
N VAL A 133 -11.04 -2.78 8.94
CA VAL A 133 -10.59 -1.63 8.14
C VAL A 133 -10.47 -0.39 9.01
N ALA A 134 -11.47 -0.08 9.84
CA ALA A 134 -11.43 1.05 10.76
C ALA A 134 -10.30 0.92 11.81
N GLY A 135 -9.97 -0.30 12.22
CA GLY A 135 -8.82 -0.59 13.08
C GLY A 135 -7.49 -0.20 12.42
N LEU A 136 -7.32 -0.55 11.14
CA LEU A 136 -6.15 -0.17 10.35
C LEU A 136 -6.07 1.34 10.11
N GLU A 137 -7.20 2.03 9.89
CA GLU A 137 -7.23 3.49 9.79
C GLU A 137 -6.73 4.15 11.08
N ARG A 138 -7.25 3.72 12.24
CA ARG A 138 -6.80 4.22 13.55
C ARG A 138 -5.33 3.95 13.81
N GLU A 139 -4.82 2.78 13.40
CA GLU A 139 -3.39 2.47 13.45
C GLU A 139 -2.57 3.47 12.63
N GLY A 140 -3.01 3.77 11.40
CA GLY A 140 -2.36 4.74 10.52
C GLY A 140 -2.34 6.15 11.10
N ASP A 141 -3.47 6.59 11.65
CA ASP A 141 -3.60 7.89 12.32
C ASP A 141 -2.67 7.97 13.53
N ALA A 142 -2.61 6.92 14.35
CA ALA A 142 -1.70 6.86 15.49
C ALA A 142 -0.23 6.95 15.04
N MET A 143 0.15 6.27 13.95
CA MET A 143 1.49 6.38 13.38
C MET A 143 1.78 7.78 12.84
N ALA A 144 0.83 8.42 12.17
CA ALA A 144 0.96 9.78 11.65
C ALA A 144 1.12 10.82 12.78
N ILE A 145 0.39 10.67 13.88
CA ILE A 145 0.53 11.48 15.10
C ILE A 145 1.93 11.31 15.68
N GLN A 146 2.40 10.07 15.84
CA GLN A 146 3.74 9.80 16.37
C GLN A 146 4.85 10.36 15.49
N ALA A 147 4.71 10.25 14.17
CA ALA A 147 5.64 10.83 13.21
C ALA A 147 5.66 12.36 13.31
N SER A 148 4.49 12.99 13.45
CA SER A 148 4.32 14.44 13.63
C SER A 148 4.96 14.98 14.90
N ALA A 149 4.98 14.18 15.98
CA ALA A 149 5.61 14.55 17.25
C ALA A 149 7.15 14.63 17.19
N LYS A 150 7.78 14.12 16.12
CA LYS A 150 9.24 14.06 15.95
C LYS A 150 9.69 14.78 14.68
N GLU A 151 9.53 16.10 14.63
CA GLU A 151 10.05 16.90 13.52
C GLU A 151 11.59 16.91 13.54
N THR A 152 12.18 16.55 12.40
CA THR A 152 13.64 16.49 12.20
C THR A 152 14.10 17.59 11.24
N SER A 153 15.41 17.78 11.13
CA SER A 153 15.95 18.86 10.30
C SER A 153 15.64 18.66 8.80
N VAL A 154 15.61 17.41 8.31
CA VAL A 154 15.17 17.10 6.94
C VAL A 154 13.71 17.45 6.71
N VAL A 155 12.81 17.17 7.67
CA VAL A 155 11.38 17.55 7.56
C VAL A 155 11.23 19.07 7.53
N ARG A 156 11.95 19.78 8.39
CA ARG A 156 11.94 21.25 8.43
C ARG A 156 12.43 21.84 7.10
N ALA A 157 13.57 21.35 6.59
CA ALA A 157 14.10 21.76 5.30
C ALA A 157 13.09 21.50 4.17
N ALA A 158 12.43 20.34 4.14
CA ALA A 158 11.40 20.04 3.15
C ALA A 158 10.22 21.04 3.21
N ARG A 159 9.81 21.49 4.41
CA ARG A 159 8.78 22.54 4.57
C ARG A 159 9.26 23.89 4.04
N GLU A 160 10.45 24.33 4.43
CA GLU A 160 11.06 25.59 3.95
C GLU A 160 11.19 25.62 2.43
N LEU A 161 11.56 24.48 1.83
CA LEU A 161 11.67 24.29 0.40
C LEU A 161 10.30 24.12 -0.29
N ARG A 162 9.19 24.18 0.44
CA ARG A 162 7.80 24.04 -0.03
C ARG A 162 7.51 22.70 -0.71
N LEU A 163 8.16 21.64 -0.25
CA LEU A 163 7.96 20.28 -0.75
C LEU A 163 6.72 19.61 -0.15
N GLN A 164 5.98 20.28 0.74
CA GLN A 164 4.75 19.78 1.37
C GLN A 164 4.95 18.41 2.06
N PRO A 165 5.86 18.30 3.04
CA PRO A 165 6.05 17.04 3.75
C PRO A 165 4.85 16.75 4.65
N GLU A 166 4.39 15.50 4.61
CA GLU A 166 3.32 14.98 5.45
C GLU A 166 3.65 13.55 5.95
N PRO A 167 3.18 13.17 7.14
CA PRO A 167 3.30 11.80 7.61
C PRO A 167 2.58 10.83 6.68
N THR A 168 3.15 9.63 6.53
CA THR A 168 2.56 8.59 5.64
C THR A 168 1.52 7.72 6.34
N GLY A 169 1.54 7.66 7.66
CA GLY A 169 0.75 6.70 8.45
C GLY A 169 1.25 5.25 8.38
N THR A 170 2.33 4.95 7.63
CA THR A 170 2.83 3.56 7.48
C THR A 170 3.88 3.17 8.50
N ALA A 171 4.48 4.15 9.18
CA ALA A 171 5.41 3.95 10.28
C ALA A 171 5.50 5.24 11.12
N PRO A 172 5.84 5.16 12.42
CA PRO A 172 5.94 6.33 13.31
C PRO A 172 7.10 7.27 12.98
N THR A 173 7.86 6.99 11.92
CA THR A 173 8.98 7.81 11.47
C THR A 173 8.94 8.10 9.97
N ALA A 174 7.89 7.67 9.27
CA ALA A 174 7.81 7.74 7.81
C ALA A 174 6.98 8.94 7.35
N TRP A 175 7.61 9.74 6.51
CA TRP A 175 7.05 10.94 5.88
C TRP A 175 7.19 10.84 4.37
N ARG A 176 6.33 11.54 3.64
CA ARG A 176 6.44 11.76 2.20
C ARG A 176 6.39 13.25 1.90
N ALA A 177 7.01 13.66 0.80
CA ALA A 177 6.96 15.02 0.29
C ALA A 177 6.94 14.98 -1.24
N ARG A 178 6.58 16.07 -1.89
CA ARG A 178 6.71 16.24 -3.34
C ARG A 178 8.19 16.25 -3.73
N CYS A 179 8.56 15.53 -4.78
CA CYS A 179 9.90 15.65 -5.33
C CYS A 179 10.00 16.94 -6.18
N PRO A 180 11.07 17.75 -6.03
CA PRO A 180 11.20 19.04 -6.71
C PRO A 180 11.02 18.94 -8.22
N GLU A 181 10.20 19.83 -8.78
CA GLU A 181 9.95 19.97 -10.23
C GLU A 181 9.48 18.67 -10.93
N THR A 182 8.80 17.77 -10.22
CA THR A 182 8.32 16.48 -10.75
C THR A 182 6.98 16.06 -10.13
N ASN A 183 6.33 15.04 -10.72
CA ASN A 183 5.05 14.51 -10.26
C ASN A 183 5.16 13.31 -9.29
N HIS A 184 6.37 12.83 -9.00
CA HIS A 184 6.55 11.71 -8.07
C HIS A 184 6.91 12.20 -6.67
N SER A 185 6.71 11.33 -5.68
CA SER A 185 7.07 11.64 -4.29
C SER A 185 8.54 11.36 -3.99
N LEU A 186 9.04 11.99 -2.93
CA LEU A 186 10.20 11.54 -2.18
C LEU A 186 9.75 11.12 -0.77
N TYR A 187 10.52 10.26 -0.13
CA TYR A 187 10.25 9.76 1.22
C TYR A 187 11.28 10.28 2.19
N ILE A 188 10.85 10.57 3.42
CA ILE A 188 11.69 11.07 4.52
C ILE A 188 11.53 10.12 5.70
N SER A 189 12.65 9.77 6.34
CA SER A 189 12.69 8.98 7.56
C SER A 189 13.22 9.83 8.71
N THR A 190 12.41 10.06 9.74
CA THR A 190 12.86 10.78 10.94
C THR A 190 13.77 9.94 11.83
N ALA A 191 13.72 8.60 11.70
CA ALA A 191 14.62 7.69 12.42
C ALA A 191 16.09 7.88 11.99
N SER A 192 16.31 8.06 10.69
CA SER A 192 17.63 8.25 10.09
C SER A 192 17.94 9.71 9.76
N ASN A 193 17.00 10.62 10.01
CA ASN A 193 17.04 12.02 9.57
C ASN A 193 17.52 12.17 8.12
N SER A 194 16.89 11.42 7.20
CA SER A 194 17.31 11.36 5.80
C SER A 194 16.11 11.33 4.85
N PHE A 195 16.34 11.73 3.59
CA PHE A 195 15.39 11.57 2.49
C PHE A 195 15.89 10.55 1.46
N GLY A 196 14.96 10.03 0.67
CA GLY A 196 15.25 9.20 -0.49
C GLY A 196 14.18 9.33 -1.56
N CYS A 197 14.60 9.35 -2.82
CA CYS A 197 13.72 9.28 -3.98
C CYS A 197 14.19 8.16 -4.91
N GLY A 198 13.39 7.10 -5.02
CA GLY A 198 13.70 5.95 -5.88
C GLY A 198 13.78 6.30 -7.37
N TYR A 199 12.89 7.19 -7.84
CA TYR A 199 12.86 7.63 -9.25
C TYR A 199 14.11 8.43 -9.63
N CYS A 200 14.50 9.39 -8.80
CA CYS A 200 15.68 10.21 -9.03
C CYS A 200 16.99 9.53 -8.60
N ARG A 201 16.91 8.38 -7.90
CA ARG A 201 18.04 7.67 -7.29
C ARG A 201 18.91 8.57 -6.42
N ARG A 202 18.28 9.50 -5.70
CA ARG A 202 18.95 10.42 -4.76
C ARG A 202 18.51 10.15 -3.32
N LYS A 203 19.44 10.34 -2.40
CA LYS A 203 19.26 10.22 -0.96
C LYS A 203 20.25 11.12 -0.24
N GLY A 204 19.96 11.49 1.00
CA GLY A 204 20.87 12.27 1.83
C GLY A 204 20.18 12.88 3.04
N GLY A 205 20.89 13.74 3.75
CA GLY A 205 20.36 14.54 4.85
C GLY A 205 19.80 15.87 4.36
N GLU A 206 19.84 16.87 5.23
CA GLU A 206 19.30 18.20 4.98
C GLU A 206 20.06 18.93 3.86
N ASP A 207 21.40 18.94 3.93
CA ASP A 207 22.24 19.67 2.97
C ASP A 207 22.12 19.09 1.55
N GLU A 208 22.05 17.76 1.43
CA GLU A 208 21.80 17.11 0.15
C GLU A 208 20.40 17.40 -0.38
N LEU A 209 19.40 17.53 0.50
CA LEU A 209 18.03 17.88 0.07
C LEU A 209 18.02 19.29 -0.52
N ARG A 210 18.61 20.27 0.18
CA ARG A 210 18.71 21.66 -0.30
C ARG A 210 19.44 21.73 -1.64
N THR A 211 20.62 21.12 -1.71
CA THR A 211 21.41 21.03 -2.95
C THR A 211 20.60 20.40 -4.09
N PHE A 212 19.88 19.32 -3.82
CA PHE A 212 19.06 18.66 -4.82
C PHE A 212 17.91 19.54 -5.35
N VAL A 213 17.28 20.33 -4.49
CA VAL A 213 16.23 21.28 -4.90
C VAL A 213 16.81 22.42 -5.73
N ASP A 214 17.95 22.97 -5.32
CA ASP A 214 18.60 24.08 -6.01
C ASP A 214 19.06 23.67 -7.42
N GLU A 215 19.65 22.49 -7.57
CA GLU A 215 20.02 21.92 -8.88
C GLU A 215 18.80 21.78 -9.82
N ARG A 216 17.63 21.39 -9.29
CA ARG A 216 16.40 21.21 -10.07
C ARG A 216 15.81 22.55 -10.51
N ARG A 217 15.74 23.51 -9.58
CA ARG A 217 15.22 24.86 -9.87
C ARG A 217 16.13 25.65 -10.80
N GLY A 218 17.45 25.48 -10.68
CA GLY A 218 18.44 26.09 -11.57
C GLY A 218 18.32 25.60 -13.02
N ARG A 219 17.99 24.31 -13.22
CA ARG A 219 17.74 23.74 -14.56
C ARG A 219 16.43 24.26 -15.18
N GLY A 220 15.38 24.47 -14.38
CA GLY A 220 14.10 25.01 -14.85
C GLY A 220 14.21 26.43 -15.40
N ARG A 221 15.01 27.29 -14.75
CA ARG A 221 15.25 28.66 -15.22
C ARG A 221 16.03 28.73 -16.53
N ALA A 222 17.02 27.84 -16.71
CA ALA A 222 17.80 27.79 -17.95
C ALA A 222 16.98 27.36 -19.18
N SER A 223 15.89 26.59 -19.00
CA SER A 223 15.00 26.19 -20.10
C SER A 223 13.96 27.26 -20.48
N GLU A 224 13.56 28.13 -19.55
CA GLU A 224 12.61 29.22 -19.85
C GLU A 224 13.27 30.37 -20.62
N ASP A 225 14.54 30.67 -20.34
CA ASP A 225 15.30 31.70 -21.05
C ASP A 225 15.66 31.31 -22.50
N ALA A 226 15.70 30.01 -22.81
CA ALA A 226 15.96 29.52 -24.17
C ALA A 226 14.73 29.61 -25.12
N GLY A 227 13.54 29.88 -24.59
CA GLY A 227 12.28 29.94 -25.36
C GLY A 227 11.84 31.34 -25.80
N LYS A 228 12.59 32.39 -25.47
CA LYS A 228 12.18 33.80 -25.65
C LYS A 228 12.96 34.59 -26.70
N GLY A 229 13.64 33.92 -27.63
CA GLY A 229 14.35 34.57 -28.73
C GLY A 229 13.95 34.00 -30.08
N CYS A 230 12.90 34.56 -30.70
CA CYS A 230 12.71 34.68 -32.15
C CYS A 230 11.29 35.23 -32.44
N GLU A 231 11.08 36.54 -32.32
CA GLU A 231 10.18 37.23 -33.24
C GLU A 231 10.98 38.38 -33.84
N GLY A 232 11.25 38.22 -35.13
CA GLY A 232 12.23 38.97 -35.88
C GLY A 232 11.68 40.29 -36.39
N GLU A 233 12.59 41.26 -36.42
CA GLU A 233 12.57 42.40 -37.33
C GLU A 233 12.44 41.92 -38.78
N THR A 234 11.54 42.53 -39.56
CA THR A 234 11.80 42.90 -40.95
C THR A 234 10.74 43.89 -41.46
N PRO A 235 11.03 44.64 -42.54
CA PRO A 235 11.64 45.95 -42.58
C PRO A 235 10.65 47.12 -42.74
#